data_AF-A0A396MMA2-F1
#
_entry.id   AF-A0A396MMA2-F1
#
_cell.length_a   1.000
_cell.length_b   1.000
_cell.length_c   1.000
_cell.angle_alpha   90.00
_cell.angle_beta   90.00
_cell.angle_gamma   90.00
#
_symmetry.space_group_name_H-M   'P 1'
#
loop_
_entity.id
_entity.type
_entity.pdbx_description
1 polymer ?
#
loop_
_entity_poly.entity_id
_entity_poly.type
_entity_poly.pdbx_seq_one_letter_code
_entity_poly.pdbx_strand_id
1 'polypeptide(L)'
;MFEAYVTNAGKYSEGQLVGETLKFPTTAQEVEALLKRIGVDGVRYQEIFITSFDGDVLGLYDHLSEYENLDELNHLACLLSELTSSELETLEAVLDSGDHCSSVRDIINLTQNLDCYGFYPGVSDEETLGRIYVDDLEMLDVPDQVKPYFDYEAYGRDACIHENGHFAPGGYVVKESDHFVEVYHGLQDIPKEHKVFSFPKLSIRAQMAAYQEIIDSSSLEGYRQMQKKDRGDR
;
A
#
# COMPACT_ATOMS: atom_id res chain seq x y z
N MET A 1 -9.28 8.08 0.21
CA MET A 1 -9.42 6.80 0.96
C MET A 1 -9.25 5.65 -0.01
N PHE A 2 -8.94 4.43 0.45
CA PHE A 2 -8.77 3.28 -0.45
C PHE A 2 -9.53 2.03 -0.01
N GLU A 3 -9.76 1.13 -0.95
CA GLU A 3 -10.42 -0.15 -0.77
C GLU A 3 -9.62 -1.28 -1.42
N ALA A 4 -9.81 -2.50 -0.93
CA ALA A 4 -9.16 -3.71 -1.42
C ALA A 4 -10.19 -4.80 -1.66
N TYR A 5 -10.06 -5.52 -2.78
CA TYR A 5 -10.87 -6.70 -3.05
C TYR A 5 -10.23 -7.94 -2.43
N VAL A 6 -10.81 -8.41 -1.32
CA VAL A 6 -10.30 -9.52 -0.52
C VAL A 6 -10.91 -10.85 -0.98
N THR A 7 -10.07 -11.80 -1.37
CA THR A 7 -10.48 -13.10 -1.93
C THR A 7 -10.09 -14.25 -1.03
N ASN A 8 -10.95 -15.27 -0.94
CA ASN A 8 -10.67 -16.52 -0.24
C ASN A 8 -9.73 -17.41 -1.07
N ALA A 9 -8.48 -17.59 -0.61
CA ALA A 9 -7.44 -18.33 -1.33
C ALA A 9 -7.76 -19.82 -1.50
N GLY A 10 -8.35 -20.45 -0.47
CA GLY A 10 -8.68 -21.87 -0.52
C GLY A 10 -9.80 -22.16 -1.50
N LYS A 11 -10.87 -21.36 -1.49
CA LYS A 11 -11.95 -21.48 -2.48
C LYS A 11 -11.48 -21.17 -3.90
N TYR A 12 -10.59 -20.19 -4.06
CA TYR A 12 -9.97 -19.90 -5.36
C TYR A 12 -9.22 -21.13 -5.90
N SER A 13 -8.46 -21.81 -5.04
CA SER A 13 -7.74 -23.05 -5.39
C SER A 13 -8.69 -24.20 -5.74
N GLU A 14 -9.92 -24.20 -5.22
CA GLU A 14 -11.00 -25.11 -5.60
C GLU A 14 -11.76 -24.69 -6.88
N GLY A 15 -11.31 -23.63 -7.57
CA GLY A 15 -11.94 -23.10 -8.79
C GLY A 15 -13.15 -22.19 -8.54
N GLN A 16 -13.34 -21.69 -7.31
CA GLN A 16 -14.43 -20.81 -6.94
C GLN A 16 -13.91 -19.39 -6.67
N LEU A 17 -14.38 -18.41 -7.45
CA LEU A 17 -14.05 -17.00 -7.25
C LEU A 17 -14.99 -16.41 -6.18
N VAL A 18 -14.52 -16.39 -4.93
CA VAL A 18 -15.28 -15.84 -3.80
C VAL A 18 -14.45 -14.77 -3.09
N GLY A 19 -14.84 -13.51 -3.28
CA GLY A 19 -14.22 -12.35 -2.67
C GLY A 19 -15.20 -11.18 -2.52
N GLU A 20 -14.79 -10.16 -1.79
CA GLU A 20 -15.59 -8.96 -1.53
C GLU A 20 -14.68 -7.74 -1.27
N THR A 21 -15.16 -6.56 -1.66
CA THR A 21 -14.47 -5.28 -1.40
C THR A 21 -14.54 -4.90 0.09
N LEU A 22 -13.39 -4.57 0.66
CA LEU A 22 -13.21 -3.97 1.99
C LEU A 22 -12.74 -2.52 1.84
N LYS A 23 -13.45 -1.59 2.47
CA LYS A 23 -13.08 -0.16 2.49
C LYS A 23 -12.24 0.15 3.72
N PHE A 24 -11.19 0.95 3.58
CA PHE A 24 -10.34 1.38 4.69
C PHE A 24 -10.44 2.90 4.93
N PRO A 25 -10.29 3.38 6.18
CA PRO A 25 -10.14 2.57 7.39
C PRO A 25 -11.44 1.82 7.73
N THR A 26 -11.30 0.69 8.42
CA THR A 26 -12.36 -0.26 8.75
C THR A 26 -12.34 -0.62 10.23
N THR A 27 -13.26 -1.50 10.62
CA THR A 27 -13.39 -2.01 11.98
C THR A 27 -13.23 -3.53 12.03
N ALA A 28 -12.88 -4.07 13.19
CA ALA A 28 -12.76 -5.52 13.36
C ALA A 28 -14.08 -6.25 13.05
N GLN A 29 -15.23 -5.63 13.34
CA GLN A 29 -16.55 -6.19 13.05
C GLN A 29 -16.82 -6.26 11.55
N GLU A 30 -16.40 -5.27 10.77
CA GLU A 30 -16.54 -5.26 9.31
C GLU A 30 -15.65 -6.30 8.66
N VAL A 31 -14.40 -6.43 9.11
CA VAL A 31 -13.47 -7.48 8.66
C VAL A 31 -14.04 -8.86 9.00
N GLU A 32 -14.46 -9.10 10.25
CA GLU A 32 -15.06 -10.37 10.67
C GLU A 32 -16.29 -10.71 9.82
N ALA A 33 -17.16 -9.73 9.57
CA ALA A 33 -18.36 -9.92 8.78
C ALA A 33 -18.03 -10.23 7.30
N LEU A 34 -17.01 -9.57 6.73
CA LEU A 34 -16.54 -9.83 5.38
C LEU A 34 -15.96 -11.25 5.26
N LEU A 35 -15.05 -11.63 6.16
CA LEU A 35 -14.44 -12.97 6.18
C LEU A 35 -15.53 -14.05 6.23
N LYS A 36 -16.57 -13.85 7.06
CA LYS A 36 -17.72 -14.76 7.13
C LYS A 36 -18.49 -14.86 5.80
N ARG A 37 -18.69 -13.73 5.08
CA ARG A 37 -19.40 -13.71 3.78
C ARG A 37 -18.60 -14.42 2.69
N ILE A 38 -17.28 -14.22 2.63
CA ILE A 38 -16.41 -14.92 1.68
C ILE A 38 -16.11 -16.37 2.10
N GLY A 39 -16.50 -16.75 3.33
CA GLY A 39 -16.36 -18.09 3.89
C GLY A 39 -14.95 -18.42 4.33
N VAL A 40 -14.20 -17.42 4.79
CA VAL A 40 -12.95 -17.59 5.55
C VAL A 40 -13.33 -17.70 7.01
N ASP A 41 -13.15 -18.88 7.58
CA ASP A 41 -13.73 -19.26 8.87
C ASP A 41 -12.67 -19.56 9.95
N GLY A 42 -11.39 -19.50 9.59
CA GLY A 42 -10.27 -19.77 10.48
C GLY A 42 -10.09 -21.26 10.82
N VAL A 43 -10.85 -22.16 10.17
CA VAL A 43 -10.77 -23.61 10.37
C VAL A 43 -10.50 -24.30 9.04
N ARG A 44 -11.47 -24.26 8.13
CA ARG A 44 -11.37 -24.86 6.79
C ARG A 44 -10.64 -23.92 5.83
N TYR A 45 -10.94 -22.63 5.90
CA TYR A 45 -10.32 -21.61 5.08
C TYR A 45 -9.72 -20.54 5.98
N GLN A 46 -8.38 -20.43 5.93
CA GLN A 46 -7.60 -19.57 6.82
C GLN A 46 -6.84 -18.48 6.07
N GLU A 47 -6.81 -18.54 4.74
CA GLU A 47 -5.99 -17.67 3.92
C GLU A 47 -6.85 -16.79 3.01
N ILE A 48 -6.43 -15.54 2.90
CA ILE A 48 -6.92 -14.57 1.93
C ILE A 48 -5.76 -14.09 1.06
N PHE A 49 -6.10 -13.50 -0.07
CA PHE A 49 -5.20 -12.63 -0.83
C PHE A 49 -6.01 -11.45 -1.37
N ILE A 50 -5.32 -10.38 -1.75
CA ILE A 50 -5.90 -9.16 -2.29
C ILE A 50 -5.78 -9.22 -3.81
N THR A 51 -6.92 -9.16 -4.49
CA THR A 51 -6.97 -9.25 -5.95
C THR A 51 -6.69 -7.91 -6.61
N SER A 52 -7.15 -6.83 -5.99
CA SER A 52 -7.04 -5.48 -6.52
C SER A 52 -7.21 -4.47 -5.41
N PHE A 53 -6.71 -3.26 -5.66
CA PHE A 53 -6.95 -2.10 -4.83
C PHE A 53 -7.56 -0.98 -5.69
N ASP A 54 -8.32 -0.08 -5.06
CA ASP A 54 -8.92 1.10 -5.68
C ASP A 54 -9.04 2.24 -4.66
N GLY A 55 -9.14 3.49 -5.12
CA GLY A 55 -9.22 4.68 -4.27
C GLY A 55 -8.39 5.88 -4.72
N ASP A 56 -8.29 6.85 -3.81
CA ASP A 56 -7.98 8.24 -4.17
C ASP A 56 -6.51 8.63 -4.07
N VAL A 57 -5.64 7.78 -3.50
CA VAL A 57 -4.23 8.12 -3.28
C VAL A 57 -3.43 7.66 -4.49
N LEU A 58 -2.91 8.62 -5.26
CA LEU A 58 -2.19 8.34 -6.50
C LEU A 58 -0.89 7.57 -6.21
N GLY A 59 -0.59 6.59 -7.08
CA GLY A 59 0.64 5.78 -6.99
C GLY A 59 0.67 4.76 -5.84
N LEU A 60 -0.26 4.80 -4.88
CA LEU A 60 -0.24 3.90 -3.72
C LEU A 60 -0.25 2.42 -4.13
N TYR A 61 -1.10 2.05 -5.09
CA TYR A 61 -1.31 0.66 -5.48
C TYR A 61 -0.11 0.00 -6.17
N ASP A 62 0.75 0.80 -6.79
CA ASP A 62 1.95 0.29 -7.48
C ASP A 62 2.96 -0.29 -6.49
N HIS A 63 2.80 0.03 -5.20
CA HIS A 63 3.68 -0.37 -4.10
C HIS A 63 3.04 -1.36 -3.12
N LEU A 64 1.83 -1.86 -3.41
CA LEU A 64 1.12 -2.85 -2.60
C LEU A 64 1.08 -4.21 -3.30
N SER A 65 1.23 -5.29 -2.52
CA SER A 65 1.19 -6.66 -3.02
C SER A 65 -0.16 -7.36 -2.80
N GLU A 66 -0.31 -8.56 -3.35
CA GLU A 66 -1.50 -9.39 -3.13
C GLU A 66 -1.57 -10.01 -1.71
N TYR A 67 -0.48 -9.94 -0.93
CA TYR A 67 -0.36 -10.58 0.38
C TYR A 67 -0.25 -9.58 1.54
N GLU A 68 -0.70 -8.33 1.33
CA GLU A 68 -0.65 -7.32 2.40
C GLU A 68 -1.49 -7.72 3.61
N ASN A 69 -1.01 -7.32 4.78
CA ASN A 69 -1.69 -7.56 6.04
C ASN A 69 -2.85 -6.57 6.24
N LEU A 70 -4.04 -7.06 6.58
CA LEU A 70 -5.22 -6.20 6.78
C LEU A 70 -5.07 -5.22 7.97
N ASP A 71 -4.29 -5.55 9.00
CA ASP A 71 -3.98 -4.61 10.09
C ASP A 71 -3.06 -3.49 9.62
N GLU A 72 -2.06 -3.82 8.79
CA GLU A 72 -1.13 -2.83 8.22
C GLU A 72 -1.84 -1.89 7.25
N LEU A 73 -2.67 -2.44 6.35
CA LEU A 73 -3.50 -1.64 5.44
C LEU A 73 -4.45 -0.72 6.21
N ASN A 74 -5.08 -1.22 7.27
CA ASN A 74 -5.96 -0.40 8.08
C ASN A 74 -5.18 0.69 8.83
N HIS A 75 -4.01 0.36 9.38
CA HIS A 75 -3.15 1.32 10.04
C HIS A 75 -2.69 2.43 9.07
N LEU A 76 -2.24 2.04 7.87
CA LEU A 76 -1.87 2.97 6.81
C LEU A 76 -3.06 3.88 6.45
N ALA A 77 -4.25 3.33 6.26
CA ALA A 77 -5.43 4.12 5.94
C ALA A 77 -5.79 5.14 7.04
N CYS A 78 -5.59 4.79 8.32
CA CYS A 78 -5.74 5.73 9.42
C CYS A 78 -4.72 6.87 9.32
N LEU A 79 -3.43 6.56 9.11
CA LEU A 79 -2.38 7.57 8.95
C LEU A 79 -2.67 8.51 7.77
N LEU A 80 -3.04 7.95 6.61
CA LEU A 80 -3.41 8.72 5.42
C LEU A 80 -4.60 9.65 5.67
N SER A 81 -5.54 9.26 6.53
CA SER A 81 -6.71 10.09 6.87
C SER A 81 -6.37 11.27 7.79
N GLU A 82 -5.22 11.23 8.44
CA GLU A 82 -4.72 12.28 9.33
C GLU A 82 -3.84 13.30 8.59
N LEU A 83 -3.32 12.95 7.41
CA LEU A 83 -2.54 13.85 6.57
C LEU A 83 -3.38 15.01 6.05
N THR A 84 -2.76 16.20 6.01
CA THR A 84 -3.29 17.35 5.30
C THR A 84 -3.21 17.14 3.79
N SER A 85 -3.94 17.94 3.01
CA SER A 85 -3.88 17.88 1.54
C SER A 85 -2.46 18.09 1.00
N SER A 86 -1.68 19.00 1.60
CA SER A 86 -0.29 19.26 1.18
C SER A 86 0.64 18.09 1.50
N GLU A 87 0.45 17.43 2.64
CA GLU A 87 1.21 16.23 2.99
C GLU A 87 0.84 15.06 2.09
N LEU A 88 -0.44 14.93 1.72
CA LEU A 88 -0.89 13.91 0.77
C LEU A 88 -0.25 14.12 -0.61
N GLU A 89 -0.24 15.35 -1.14
CA GLU A 89 0.42 15.68 -2.41
C GLU A 89 1.92 15.37 -2.35
N THR A 90 2.57 15.68 -1.22
CA THR A 90 3.99 15.33 -1.00
C THR A 90 4.19 13.82 -1.01
N LEU A 91 3.34 13.07 -0.31
CA LEU A 91 3.38 11.61 -0.29
C LEU A 91 3.23 11.04 -1.70
N GLU A 92 2.23 11.47 -2.47
CA GLU A 92 1.98 11.01 -3.84
C GLU A 92 3.19 11.26 -4.74
N ALA A 93 3.83 12.43 -4.60
CA ALA A 93 5.04 12.76 -5.36
C ALA A 93 6.23 11.88 -4.99
N VAL A 94 6.41 11.53 -3.71
CA VAL A 94 7.46 10.61 -3.26
C VAL A 94 7.17 9.17 -3.71
N LEU A 95 5.91 8.73 -3.70
CA LEU A 95 5.53 7.42 -4.23
C LEU A 95 5.82 7.30 -5.73
N ASP A 96 5.61 8.37 -6.50
CA ASP A 96 5.92 8.41 -7.94
C ASP A 96 7.43 8.42 -8.20
N SER A 97 8.23 9.07 -7.33
CA SER A 97 9.70 9.07 -7.44
C SER A 97 10.33 7.71 -7.12
N GLY A 98 9.63 6.88 -6.35
CA GLY A 98 10.10 5.57 -5.94
C GLY A 98 11.00 5.56 -4.69
N ASP A 99 11.13 6.70 -3.98
CA ASP A 99 11.91 6.75 -2.73
C ASP A 99 11.09 6.18 -1.56
N HIS A 100 11.71 5.29 -0.77
CA HIS A 100 11.09 4.68 0.42
C HIS A 100 9.67 4.09 0.23
N CYS A 101 9.42 3.39 -0.88
CA CYS A 101 8.10 2.85 -1.21
C CYS A 101 8.08 1.34 -1.56
N SER A 102 9.09 0.56 -1.15
CA SER A 102 9.20 -0.85 -1.56
C SER A 102 8.22 -1.81 -0.86
N SER A 103 7.49 -1.34 0.16
CA SER A 103 6.55 -2.14 0.94
C SER A 103 5.56 -1.25 1.71
N VAL A 104 4.45 -1.84 2.19
CA VAL A 104 3.53 -1.15 3.13
C VAL A 104 4.25 -0.60 4.34
N ARG A 105 5.25 -1.32 4.87
CA ARG A 105 6.09 -0.86 5.97
C ARG A 105 6.80 0.45 5.62
N ASP A 106 7.38 0.54 4.42
CA ASP A 106 8.12 1.73 4.00
C ASP A 106 7.17 2.91 3.85
N ILE A 107 5.98 2.69 3.27
CA ILE A 107 4.95 3.72 3.11
C ILE A 107 4.44 4.20 4.48
N ILE A 108 4.20 3.29 5.44
CA ILE A 108 3.84 3.68 6.82
C ILE A 108 4.90 4.59 7.42
N ASN A 109 6.19 4.23 7.30
CA ASN A 109 7.27 5.10 7.78
C ASN A 109 7.32 6.42 7.01
N LEU A 110 7.09 6.40 5.70
CA LEU A 110 7.08 7.60 4.86
C LEU A 110 6.04 8.61 5.32
N THR A 111 4.82 8.17 5.68
CA THR A 111 3.79 9.09 6.22
C THR A 111 4.22 9.84 7.48
N GLN A 112 5.24 9.37 8.19
CA GLN A 112 5.77 9.97 9.42
C GLN A 112 7.06 10.77 9.19
N ASN A 113 7.58 10.76 7.96
CA ASN A 113 8.85 11.39 7.56
C ASN A 113 8.68 12.31 6.34
N LEU A 114 7.45 12.80 6.09
CA LEU A 114 7.19 13.69 4.95
C LEU A 114 7.93 15.03 5.06
N ASP A 115 8.29 15.45 6.27
CA ASP A 115 9.13 16.62 6.55
C ASP A 115 10.57 16.48 6.05
N CYS A 116 11.00 15.28 5.64
CA CYS A 116 12.28 15.08 4.96
C CYS A 116 12.26 15.53 3.49
N TYR A 117 11.08 15.85 2.94
CA TYR A 117 10.88 16.17 1.54
C TYR A 117 10.36 17.60 1.36
N GLY A 118 10.96 18.32 0.41
CA GLY A 118 10.44 19.57 -0.12
C GLY A 118 9.56 19.28 -1.33
N PHE A 119 8.33 19.77 -1.32
CA PHE A 119 7.42 19.68 -2.45
C PHE A 119 7.11 21.08 -3.00
N TYR A 120 7.25 21.23 -4.31
CA TYR A 120 7.02 22.46 -5.05
C TYR A 120 5.80 22.26 -5.99
N PRO A 121 4.58 22.62 -5.54
CA PRO A 121 3.36 22.38 -6.30
C PRO A 121 3.36 23.14 -7.63
N GLY A 122 2.86 22.49 -8.69
CA GLY A 122 2.71 23.06 -10.03
C GLY A 122 3.99 23.17 -10.85
N VAL A 123 5.15 22.76 -10.31
CA VAL A 123 6.42 22.76 -11.02
C VAL A 123 6.54 21.48 -11.85
N SER A 124 6.48 21.60 -13.16
CA SER A 124 6.48 20.45 -14.09
C SER A 124 7.65 20.41 -15.06
N ASP A 125 8.55 21.39 -15.00
CA ASP A 125 9.67 21.54 -15.93
C ASP A 125 10.85 22.27 -15.30
N GLU A 126 12.02 22.07 -15.90
CA GLU A 126 13.30 22.58 -15.43
C GLU A 126 13.39 24.11 -15.51
N GLU A 127 12.75 24.76 -16.49
CA GLU A 127 12.73 26.22 -16.57
C GLU A 127 12.02 26.83 -15.36
N THR A 128 10.84 26.29 -15.02
CA THR A 128 10.05 26.74 -13.86
C THR A 128 10.81 26.52 -12.56
N LEU A 129 11.43 25.33 -12.39
CA LEU A 129 12.27 25.03 -11.23
C LEU A 129 13.44 26.02 -11.12
N GLY A 130 14.16 26.27 -12.23
CA GLY A 130 15.28 27.19 -12.26
C GLY A 130 14.88 28.62 -11.91
N ARG A 131 13.70 29.07 -12.36
CA ARG A 131 13.14 30.38 -11.98
C ARG A 131 12.87 30.46 -10.49
N ILE A 132 12.22 29.46 -9.90
CA ILE A 132 11.97 29.43 -8.45
C ILE A 132 13.31 29.51 -7.69
N TYR A 133 14.31 28.75 -8.11
CA TYR A 133 15.57 28.68 -7.38
C TYR A 133 16.36 29.99 -7.45
N VAL A 134 16.33 30.69 -8.58
CA VAL A 134 17.06 31.94 -8.79
C VAL A 134 16.28 33.16 -8.28
N ASP A 135 14.99 33.24 -8.61
CA ASP A 135 14.18 34.45 -8.39
C ASP A 135 13.44 34.43 -7.05
N ASP A 136 12.98 33.27 -6.58
CA ASP A 136 12.17 33.18 -5.34
C ASP A 136 13.00 32.72 -4.13
N LEU A 137 13.90 31.75 -4.33
CA LEU A 137 14.74 31.19 -3.26
C LEU A 137 16.15 31.79 -3.19
N GLU A 138 16.53 32.61 -4.19
CA GLU A 138 17.83 33.29 -4.27
C GLU A 138 19.04 32.34 -4.09
N MET A 139 18.94 31.09 -4.55
CA MET A 139 19.99 30.07 -4.47
C MET A 139 21.22 30.41 -5.33
N LEU A 140 21.06 31.31 -6.31
CA LEU A 140 22.12 31.87 -7.13
C LEU A 140 21.88 33.37 -7.35
N ASP A 141 22.87 34.19 -7.00
CA ASP A 141 22.82 35.65 -7.22
C ASP A 141 23.05 35.97 -8.70
N VAL A 142 21.96 36.14 -9.45
CA VAL A 142 21.96 36.58 -10.84
C VAL A 142 21.58 38.05 -10.91
N PRO A 143 22.49 38.95 -11.35
CA PRO A 143 22.18 40.38 -11.46
C PRO A 143 20.97 40.65 -12.36
N ASP A 144 20.10 41.58 -11.98
CA ASP A 144 18.84 41.90 -12.70
C ASP A 144 19.03 42.16 -14.21
N GLN A 145 20.16 42.80 -14.58
CA GLN A 145 20.48 43.07 -15.98
C GLN A 145 20.80 41.80 -16.81
N VAL A 146 21.16 40.71 -16.14
CA VAL A 146 21.49 39.41 -16.73
C VAL A 146 20.28 38.46 -16.72
N LYS A 147 19.35 38.58 -15.76
CA LYS A 147 18.16 37.73 -15.64
C LYS A 147 17.42 37.46 -16.96
N PRO A 148 17.16 38.45 -17.85
CA PRO A 148 16.48 38.20 -19.13
C PRO A 148 17.24 37.28 -20.10
N TYR A 149 18.54 37.06 -19.87
CA TYR A 149 19.43 36.24 -20.70
C TYR A 149 19.94 35.00 -19.96
N PHE A 150 19.53 34.81 -18.69
CA PHE A 150 19.94 33.67 -17.89
C PHE A 150 19.19 32.42 -18.36
N ASP A 151 19.91 31.31 -18.48
CA ASP A 151 19.37 30.03 -18.92
C ASP A 151 18.80 29.27 -17.71
N TYR A 152 17.57 29.62 -17.34
CA TYR A 152 16.88 29.03 -16.20
C TYR A 152 16.61 27.53 -16.39
N GLU A 153 16.32 27.09 -17.62
CA GLU A 153 16.11 25.68 -17.95
C GLU A 153 17.37 24.86 -17.69
N ALA A 154 18.53 25.32 -18.18
CA ALA A 154 19.79 24.64 -17.93
C ALA A 154 20.14 24.60 -16.43
N TYR A 155 19.91 25.70 -15.70
CA TYR A 155 20.16 25.75 -14.27
C TYR A 155 19.24 24.82 -13.48
N GLY A 156 17.93 24.84 -13.75
CA GLY A 156 16.97 23.97 -13.08
C GLY A 156 17.22 22.49 -13.38
N ARG A 157 17.62 22.14 -14.61
CA ARG A 157 18.04 20.78 -14.95
C ARG A 157 19.24 20.34 -14.14
N ASP A 158 20.26 21.19 -14.06
CA ASP A 158 21.45 20.88 -13.27
C ASP A 158 21.08 20.74 -11.79
N ALA A 159 20.27 21.66 -11.23
CA ALA A 159 19.79 21.57 -9.85
C ALA A 159 19.09 20.22 -9.58
N CYS A 160 18.13 19.85 -10.43
CA CYS A 160 17.37 18.60 -10.32
C CYS A 160 18.26 17.36 -10.30
N ILE A 161 19.27 17.31 -11.19
CA ILE A 161 20.24 16.21 -11.22
C ILE A 161 21.10 16.18 -9.94
N HIS A 162 21.56 17.34 -9.45
CA HIS A 162 22.46 17.38 -8.29
C HIS A 162 21.77 17.00 -6.99
N GLU A 163 20.50 17.37 -6.83
CA GLU A 163 19.71 17.08 -5.62
C GLU A 163 18.91 15.78 -5.72
N ASN A 164 19.00 15.09 -6.87
CA ASN A 164 18.24 13.88 -7.14
C ASN A 164 16.73 14.09 -6.94
N GLY A 165 16.22 15.23 -7.40
CA GLY A 165 14.80 15.51 -7.35
C GLY A 165 14.03 14.90 -8.51
N HIS A 166 12.71 15.01 -8.45
CA HIS A 166 11.80 14.29 -9.32
C HIS A 166 10.57 15.14 -9.68
N PHE A 167 10.23 15.18 -10.98
CA PHE A 167 9.00 15.80 -11.46
C PHE A 167 7.86 14.77 -11.41
N ALA A 168 7.01 14.89 -10.39
CA ALA A 168 5.85 14.04 -10.19
C ALA A 168 4.57 14.68 -10.76
N PRO A 169 3.48 13.92 -10.93
CA PRO A 169 2.16 14.50 -11.17
C PRO A 169 1.83 15.55 -10.09
N GLY A 170 1.58 16.79 -10.51
CA GLY A 170 1.19 17.87 -9.62
C GLY A 170 2.33 18.74 -9.10
N GLY A 171 3.60 18.35 -9.21
CA GLY A 171 4.72 19.20 -8.78
C GLY A 171 6.08 18.53 -8.77
N TYR A 172 7.06 19.23 -8.22
CA TYR A 172 8.44 18.76 -8.09
C TYR A 172 8.75 18.39 -6.64
N VAL A 173 9.37 17.24 -6.42
CA VAL A 173 9.77 16.76 -5.09
C VAL A 173 11.28 16.57 -5.00
N VAL A 174 11.86 16.95 -3.87
CA VAL A 174 13.28 16.77 -3.56
C VAL A 174 13.43 16.34 -2.10
N LYS A 175 14.41 15.49 -1.83
CA LYS A 175 14.77 15.10 -0.47
C LYS A 175 15.65 16.20 0.13
N GLU A 176 15.13 16.92 1.10
CA GLU A 176 15.83 18.03 1.76
C GLU A 176 16.63 17.59 3.00
N SER A 177 16.28 16.43 3.58
CA SER A 177 16.90 15.91 4.80
C SER A 177 17.16 14.41 4.72
N ASP A 178 18.34 14.00 5.18
CA ASP A 178 18.71 12.60 5.39
C ASP A 178 18.22 12.06 6.76
N HIS A 179 17.47 12.86 7.53
CA HIS A 179 16.97 12.46 8.86
C HIS A 179 15.70 11.59 8.78
N PHE A 180 15.67 10.64 7.86
CA PHE A 180 14.58 9.66 7.80
C PHE A 180 14.71 8.69 8.98
N VAL A 181 13.68 8.61 9.81
CA VAL A 181 13.63 7.75 10.99
C VAL A 181 12.60 6.65 10.80
N GLU A 182 13.06 5.40 10.84
CA GLU A 182 12.15 4.26 10.93
C GLU A 182 11.54 4.19 12.34
N VAL A 183 10.24 4.48 12.43
CA VAL A 183 9.44 4.41 13.65
C VAL A 183 8.59 3.13 13.68
N TYR A 184 8.14 2.68 12.50
CA TYR A 184 7.35 1.47 12.34
C TYR A 184 8.24 0.28 11.93
N HIS A 185 8.27 -0.75 12.76
CA HIS A 185 9.07 -1.96 12.54
C HIS A 185 8.23 -3.22 12.31
N GLY A 186 6.91 -3.15 12.44
CA GLY A 186 5.99 -4.25 12.19
C GLY A 186 4.73 -4.25 13.06
N LEU A 187 3.95 -5.33 12.99
CA LEU A 187 2.63 -5.46 13.61
C LEU A 187 2.57 -5.13 15.12
N GLN A 188 3.67 -5.27 15.84
CA GLN A 188 3.76 -4.92 17.25
C GLN A 188 3.56 -3.41 17.52
N ASP A 189 3.94 -2.57 16.56
CA ASP A 189 3.90 -1.11 16.69
C ASP A 189 2.53 -0.53 16.31
N ILE A 190 1.67 -1.34 15.67
CA ILE A 190 0.29 -0.93 15.32
C ILE A 190 -0.54 -0.72 16.61
N PRO A 191 -1.19 0.45 16.78
CA PRO A 191 -2.12 0.71 17.87
C PRO A 191 -3.26 -0.31 17.90
N LYS A 192 -3.76 -0.64 19.09
CA LYS A 192 -4.78 -1.70 19.26
C LYS A 192 -6.08 -1.39 18.53
N GLU A 193 -6.42 -0.12 18.46
CA GLU A 193 -7.57 0.45 17.75
C GLU A 193 -7.49 0.28 16.23
N HIS A 194 -6.27 0.19 15.66
CA HIS A 194 -6.07 0.01 14.22
C HIS A 194 -5.97 -1.49 13.85
N LYS A 195 -5.85 -2.39 14.83
CA LYS A 195 -5.87 -3.84 14.60
C LYS A 195 -7.31 -4.32 14.40
N VAL A 196 -7.60 -4.77 13.19
CA VAL A 196 -8.94 -5.14 12.72
C VAL A 196 -9.05 -6.61 12.35
N PHE A 197 -7.95 -7.28 12.04
CA PHE A 197 -7.96 -8.67 11.63
C PHE A 197 -8.30 -9.61 12.78
N SER A 198 -9.42 -10.33 12.64
CA SER A 198 -9.73 -11.48 13.47
C SER A 198 -10.62 -12.46 12.73
N PHE A 199 -10.35 -13.75 12.90
CA PHE A 199 -11.22 -14.77 12.31
C PHE A 199 -12.62 -14.75 12.94
N PRO A 200 -13.67 -15.07 12.16
CA PRO A 200 -15.02 -15.15 12.68
C PRO A 200 -15.18 -16.07 13.90
N LYS A 201 -15.92 -15.60 14.90
CA LYS A 201 -16.26 -16.43 16.07
C LYS A 201 -17.32 -17.46 15.70
N LEU A 202 -16.87 -18.70 15.49
CA LEU A 202 -17.76 -19.82 15.20
C LEU A 202 -18.39 -20.41 16.48
N SER A 203 -19.66 -20.83 16.37
CA SER A 203 -20.29 -21.67 17.40
C SER A 203 -19.63 -23.06 17.43
N ILE A 204 -19.68 -23.75 18.57
CA ILE A 204 -19.16 -25.13 18.71
C ILE A 204 -19.72 -26.05 17.61
N ARG A 205 -21.02 -25.92 17.30
CA ARG A 205 -21.66 -26.70 16.23
C ARG A 205 -21.07 -26.41 14.86
N ALA A 206 -20.81 -25.15 14.55
CA ALA A 206 -20.21 -24.74 13.29
C ALA A 206 -18.75 -25.20 13.18
N GLN A 207 -17.97 -25.10 14.27
CA GLN A 207 -16.61 -25.64 14.31
C GLN A 207 -16.60 -27.15 14.08
N MET A 208 -17.45 -27.91 14.79
CA MET A 208 -17.53 -29.37 14.60
C MET A 208 -17.93 -29.75 13.17
N ALA A 209 -18.84 -29.00 12.55
CA ALA A 209 -19.22 -29.23 11.16
C ALA A 209 -18.02 -28.98 10.21
N ALA A 210 -17.27 -27.89 10.40
CA ALA A 210 -16.08 -27.61 9.61
C ALA A 210 -15.01 -28.71 9.74
N TYR A 211 -14.73 -29.19 10.97
CA TYR A 211 -13.81 -30.30 11.19
C TYR A 211 -14.28 -31.61 10.56
N GLN A 212 -15.59 -31.91 10.65
CA GLN A 212 -16.13 -33.11 10.02
C GLN A 212 -15.98 -33.07 8.50
N GLU A 213 -16.23 -31.93 7.86
CA GLU A 213 -16.03 -31.77 6.41
C GLU A 213 -14.57 -31.94 5.99
N ILE A 214 -13.62 -31.45 6.78
CA ILE A 214 -12.18 -31.65 6.52
C ILE A 214 -11.81 -33.13 6.60
N ILE A 215 -12.37 -33.86 7.57
CA ILE A 215 -12.14 -35.31 7.70
C ILE A 215 -12.75 -36.05 6.51
N ASP A 216 -13.98 -35.71 6.13
CA ASP A 216 -14.70 -36.35 5.04
C ASP A 216 -13.99 -36.09 3.70
N SER A 217 -13.55 -34.86 3.43
CA SER A 217 -12.81 -34.51 2.20
C SER A 217 -11.46 -35.22 2.12
N SER A 218 -10.69 -35.24 3.21
CA SER A 218 -9.41 -35.97 3.29
C SER A 218 -9.59 -37.47 3.05
N SER A 219 -10.66 -38.06 3.61
CA SER A 219 -10.98 -39.47 3.39
C SER A 219 -11.30 -39.76 1.92
N LEU A 220 -12.09 -38.91 1.26
CA LEU A 220 -12.45 -39.01 -0.16
C LEU A 220 -11.23 -38.87 -1.08
N GLU A 221 -10.31 -37.96 -0.79
CA GLU A 221 -9.05 -37.83 -1.52
C GLU A 221 -8.18 -39.07 -1.37
N GLY A 222 -8.08 -39.62 -0.16
CA GLY A 222 -7.40 -40.89 0.10
C GLY A 222 -7.95 -42.03 -0.77
N TYR A 223 -9.28 -42.17 -0.85
CA TYR A 223 -9.93 -43.16 -1.71
C TYR A 223 -9.65 -42.93 -3.21
N ARG A 224 -9.65 -41.67 -3.67
CA ARG A 224 -9.34 -41.33 -5.08
C ARG A 224 -7.89 -41.66 -5.43
N GLN A 225 -6.94 -41.45 -4.53
CA GLN A 225 -5.54 -41.80 -4.76
C GLN A 225 -5.33 -43.33 -4.80
N MET A 226 -5.99 -44.10 -3.94
CA MET A 226 -5.93 -45.57 -3.98
C MET A 226 -6.47 -46.13 -5.31
N GLN A 227 -7.61 -45.62 -5.80
CA GLN A 227 -8.18 -46.05 -7.08
C GLN A 227 -7.31 -45.68 -8.30
N LYS A 228 -6.57 -44.56 -8.24
CA LYS A 228 -5.61 -44.19 -9.29
C LYS A 228 -4.38 -45.11 -9.31
N LYS A 229 -3.87 -45.53 -8.15
CA LYS A 229 -2.78 -46.51 -8.06
C LYS A 229 -3.18 -47.87 -8.63
N ASP A 230 -4.36 -48.38 -8.29
CA ASP A 230 -4.86 -49.66 -8.80
C ASP A 230 -5.10 -49.69 -10.32
N ARG A 231 -5.23 -48.52 -10.96
CA ARG A 231 -5.39 -48.38 -12.41
C ARG A 231 -4.07 -48.13 -13.17
N GLY A 232 -2.97 -47.84 -12.47
CA GLY A 232 -1.65 -47.62 -13.07
C GLY A 232 -0.79 -48.88 -13.19
N ASP A 233 -1.13 -49.95 -12.46
CA ASP A 233 -0.42 -51.24 -12.47
C ASP A 233 -1.01 -52.26 -13.48
N ARG A 234 -1.58 -51.80 -14.60
CA ARG A 234 -2.06 -52.66 -15.70
C ARG A 234 -1.52 -52.27 -17.06
#